data_AF-A0A3C1PD36-F1
#
_entry.id   AF-A0A3C1PD36-F1
#
_cell.length_a   1.000
_cell.length_b   1.000
_cell.length_c   1.000
_cell.angle_alpha   90.00
_cell.angle_beta   90.00
_cell.angle_gamma   90.00
#
_symmetry.space_group_name_H-M   'P 1'
#
loop_
_entity.id
_entity.type
_entity.pdbx_description
1 polymer ?
#
loop_
_entity_poly.entity_id
_entity_poly.type
_entity_poly.pdbx_seq_one_letter_code
_entity_poly.pdbx_strand_id
1 'polypeptide(L)'
;VLYEGAGEQPLINYMVMRSGIPSYNFAHSLPDTEKTGCSATSKHFQEKEHILYDKGNQLTYLHYIGVQPNMMTRVCSGENLDFPYRDLFLYYRYLHEPEKCPVFTTPPVSPYPNSQPNLLKRVLRKLKLLS
;
A
#
# COMPACT_ATOMS: atom_id res chain seq x y z
N VAL A 1 1.78 7.52 -20.40
CA VAL A 1 2.34 8.07 -19.14
C VAL A 1 3.25 7.00 -18.56
N LEU A 2 4.57 7.16 -18.76
CA LEU A 2 5.57 6.27 -18.18
C LEU A 2 6.02 6.89 -16.86
N TYR A 3 5.75 6.21 -15.76
CA TYR A 3 6.14 6.61 -14.41
C TYR A 3 7.46 5.92 -14.08
N GLU A 4 8.49 6.68 -13.68
CA GLU A 4 9.83 6.15 -13.37
C GLU A 4 9.81 5.05 -12.27
N GLY A 5 8.80 5.02 -11.41
CA GLY A 5 8.65 3.99 -10.36
C GLY A 5 7.74 2.80 -10.72
N ALA A 6 7.29 2.67 -11.97
CA ALA A 6 6.37 1.59 -12.37
C ALA A 6 7.09 0.26 -12.68
N GLY A 7 8.43 0.25 -12.62
CA GLY A 7 9.25 -0.91 -12.95
C GLY A 7 8.94 -1.47 -14.34
N GLU A 8 8.80 -2.79 -14.43
CA GLU A 8 8.48 -3.54 -15.66
C GLU A 8 7.04 -3.34 -16.17
N GLN A 9 6.13 -2.82 -15.32
CA GLN A 9 4.70 -2.79 -15.61
C GLN A 9 4.34 -2.05 -16.91
N PRO A 10 4.92 -0.87 -17.23
CA PRO A 10 4.63 -0.19 -18.49
C PRO A 10 5.20 -0.90 -19.72
N LEU A 11 6.34 -1.58 -19.57
CA LEU A 11 6.95 -2.35 -20.64
C LEU A 11 6.08 -3.55 -20.99
N ILE A 12 5.62 -4.31 -19.98
CA ILE A 12 4.71 -5.44 -20.17
C ILE A 12 3.38 -4.97 -20.77
N ASN A 13 2.80 -3.87 -20.27
CA ASN A 13 1.59 -3.29 -20.86
C ASN A 13 1.78 -2.96 -22.35
N TYR A 14 2.91 -2.33 -22.71
CA TYR A 14 3.24 -2.04 -24.10
C TYR A 14 3.34 -3.30 -24.94
N MET A 15 4.07 -4.32 -24.46
CA MET A 15 4.22 -5.60 -25.17
C MET A 15 2.87 -6.26 -25.42
N VAL A 16 2.01 -6.38 -24.39
CA VAL A 16 0.65 -6.97 -24.52
C VAL A 16 -0.18 -6.20 -25.55
N MET A 17 -0.19 -4.86 -25.46
CA MET A 17 -0.92 -4.01 -26.42
C MET A 17 -0.39 -4.16 -27.84
N ARG A 18 0.94 -4.23 -28.01
CA ARG A 18 1.58 -4.35 -29.33
C ARG A 18 1.39 -5.72 -29.97
N SER A 19 1.33 -6.78 -29.17
CA SER A 19 1.13 -8.15 -29.62
C SER A 19 -0.31 -8.46 -30.06
N GLY A 20 -1.27 -7.55 -29.83
CA GLY A 20 -2.67 -7.79 -30.16
C GLY A 20 -3.32 -8.90 -29.32
N ILE A 21 -2.71 -9.27 -28.20
CA ILE A 21 -3.25 -10.26 -27.27
C ILE A 21 -4.50 -9.65 -26.61
N PRO A 22 -5.67 -10.30 -26.69
CA PRO A 22 -6.84 -9.85 -25.95
C PRO A 22 -6.52 -9.82 -24.45
N SER A 23 -6.69 -8.67 -23.83
CA SER A 23 -6.49 -8.48 -22.39
C SER A 23 -7.72 -7.82 -21.79
N TYR A 24 -8.08 -8.23 -20.57
CA TYR A 24 -9.21 -7.69 -19.83
C TYR A 24 -8.77 -7.39 -18.40
N ASN A 25 -9.05 -6.17 -17.93
CA ASN A 25 -8.70 -5.73 -16.60
C ASN A 25 -9.95 -5.63 -15.74
N PHE A 26 -10.28 -6.69 -15.01
CA PHE A 26 -11.46 -6.74 -14.12
C PHE A 26 -11.48 -5.60 -13.09
N ALA A 27 -10.32 -5.22 -12.55
CA ALA A 27 -10.23 -4.12 -11.60
C ALA A 27 -10.59 -2.75 -12.21
N HIS A 28 -10.40 -2.60 -13.53
CA HIS A 28 -10.79 -1.39 -14.25
C HIS A 28 -12.23 -1.45 -14.76
N SER A 29 -12.67 -2.60 -15.27
CA SER A 29 -13.91 -2.73 -16.04
C SER A 29 -15.14 -3.11 -15.23
N LEU A 30 -14.99 -3.71 -14.04
CA LEU A 30 -16.13 -4.04 -13.18
C LEU A 30 -16.67 -2.81 -12.43
N PRO A 31 -17.95 -2.82 -12.01
CA PRO A 31 -18.48 -1.84 -11.04
C PRO A 31 -17.73 -1.91 -9.69
N ASP A 32 -17.65 -0.79 -8.96
CA ASP A 32 -16.95 -0.76 -7.66
C ASP A 32 -17.50 -1.76 -6.62
N THR A 33 -18.80 -2.09 -6.73
CA THR A 33 -19.46 -3.11 -5.90
C THR A 33 -18.94 -4.52 -6.17
N GLU A 34 -18.39 -4.78 -7.35
CA GLU A 34 -17.90 -6.10 -7.78
C GLU A 34 -16.37 -6.17 -7.82
N LYS A 35 -15.68 -5.02 -7.86
CA LYS A 35 -14.22 -5.00 -7.71
C LYS A 35 -13.81 -5.70 -6.43
N THR A 36 -12.99 -6.72 -6.59
CA THR A 36 -12.20 -7.34 -5.52
C THR A 36 -10.76 -6.93 -5.71
N GLY A 37 -10.04 -6.74 -4.61
CA GLY A 37 -8.64 -6.35 -4.65
C GLY A 37 -7.78 -7.17 -3.71
N CYS A 38 -6.47 -7.03 -3.88
CA CYS A 38 -5.46 -7.56 -2.98
C CYS A 38 -4.45 -6.48 -2.57
N SER A 39 -4.73 -5.21 -2.85
CA SER A 39 -3.80 -4.13 -2.54
C SER A 39 -3.81 -3.82 -1.05
N ALA A 40 -2.64 -3.75 -0.41
CA ALA A 40 -2.52 -3.29 0.97
C ALA A 40 -3.08 -1.86 1.17
N THR A 41 -3.18 -1.05 0.12
CA THR A 41 -3.78 0.30 0.22
C THR A 41 -5.32 0.30 0.20
N SER A 42 -5.96 -0.85 -0.06
CA SER A 42 -7.41 -1.00 0.07
C SER A 42 -7.84 -0.90 1.53
N LYS A 43 -8.88 -0.11 1.80
CA LYS A 43 -9.38 0.14 3.17
C LYS A 43 -10.57 -0.74 3.58
N HIS A 44 -11.02 -1.61 2.69
CA HIS A 44 -12.27 -2.36 2.85
C HIS A 44 -12.08 -3.81 3.32
N PHE A 45 -10.83 -4.28 3.50
CA PHE A 45 -10.63 -5.64 4.01
C PHE A 45 -10.92 -5.72 5.51
N GLN A 46 -11.56 -6.80 5.90
CA GLN A 46 -11.84 -7.13 7.29
C GLN A 46 -10.86 -8.21 7.74
N GLU A 47 -10.14 -7.97 8.83
CA GLU A 47 -9.27 -8.97 9.44
C GLU A 47 -10.04 -9.80 10.47
N LYS A 48 -9.89 -11.13 10.40
CA LYS A 48 -10.39 -12.10 11.39
C LYS A 48 -9.30 -13.13 11.62
N GLU A 49 -8.81 -13.26 12.85
CA GLU A 49 -7.75 -14.22 13.22
C GLU A 49 -6.54 -14.16 12.27
N HIS A 50 -6.10 -12.93 11.95
CA HIS A 50 -5.01 -12.66 11.00
C HIS A 50 -5.26 -13.13 9.56
N ILE A 51 -6.52 -13.34 9.17
CA ILE A 51 -6.93 -13.61 7.79
C ILE A 51 -7.76 -12.44 7.29
N LEU A 52 -7.43 -11.93 6.10
CA LEU A 52 -8.17 -10.84 5.46
C LEU A 52 -9.32 -11.37 4.61
N TYR A 53 -10.45 -10.66 4.66
CA TYR A 53 -11.63 -10.91 3.87
C TYR A 53 -12.09 -9.66 3.13
N ASP A 54 -12.49 -9.82 1.87
CA ASP A 54 -13.16 -8.80 1.07
C ASP A 54 -14.59 -9.25 0.77
N LYS A 55 -15.59 -8.56 1.36
CA LYS A 55 -17.02 -8.89 1.19
C LYS A 55 -17.33 -10.37 1.52
N GLY A 56 -16.66 -10.93 2.53
CA GLY A 56 -16.83 -12.33 2.95
C GLY A 56 -15.94 -13.34 2.22
N ASN A 57 -15.25 -12.93 1.15
CA ASN A 57 -14.30 -13.79 0.44
C ASN A 57 -12.92 -13.68 1.07
N GLN A 58 -12.30 -14.81 1.37
CA GLN A 58 -10.95 -14.86 1.93
C GLN A 58 -9.91 -14.39 0.89
N LEU A 59 -9.03 -13.48 1.30
CA LEU A 59 -7.83 -13.15 0.53
C LEU A 59 -6.81 -14.29 0.68
N THR A 60 -6.30 -14.75 -0.45
CA THR A 60 -5.21 -15.74 -0.49
C THR A 60 -3.83 -15.07 -0.53
N TYR A 61 -3.77 -13.79 -0.88
CA TYR A 61 -2.55 -12.99 -0.85
C TYR A 61 -2.87 -11.50 -0.68
N LEU A 62 -1.90 -10.76 -0.12
CA LEU A 62 -1.94 -9.31 0.01
C LEU A 62 -0.71 -8.71 -0.67
N HIS A 63 -0.93 -7.84 -1.64
CA HIS A 63 0.09 -7.13 -2.39
C HIS A 63 0.35 -5.77 -1.76
N TYR A 64 1.54 -5.58 -1.18
CA TYR A 64 1.99 -4.31 -0.59
C TYR A 64 2.40 -3.27 -1.65
N ILE A 65 1.61 -3.12 -2.71
CA ILE A 65 1.84 -2.11 -3.75
C ILE A 65 1.69 -0.70 -3.17
N GLY A 66 2.64 0.18 -3.50
CA GLY A 66 2.71 1.55 -2.97
C GLY A 66 3.38 1.68 -1.59
N VAL A 67 3.75 0.56 -0.97
CA VAL A 67 4.58 0.52 0.24
C VAL A 67 6.04 0.49 -0.19
N GLN A 68 6.87 1.39 0.35
CA GLN A 68 8.27 1.49 -0.05
C GLN A 68 9.03 0.21 0.36
N PRO A 69 9.84 -0.42 -0.51
CA PRO A 69 10.50 -1.69 -0.20
C PRO A 69 11.40 -1.66 1.04
N ASN A 70 12.07 -0.52 1.30
CA ASN A 70 12.92 -0.36 2.48
C ASN A 70 12.13 -0.30 3.79
N MET A 71 10.82 -0.02 3.74
CA MET A 71 9.99 0.19 4.92
C MET A 71 9.79 -1.10 5.70
N MET A 72 9.58 -2.22 4.99
CA MET A 72 9.48 -3.55 5.59
C MET A 72 10.79 -3.94 6.28
N THR A 73 11.94 -3.64 5.67
CA THR A 73 13.25 -3.92 6.28
C THR A 73 13.47 -3.09 7.54
N ARG A 74 13.13 -1.79 7.49
CA ARG A 74 13.28 -0.86 8.63
C ARG A 74 12.38 -1.23 9.81
N VAL A 75 11.13 -1.62 9.54
CA VAL A 75 10.25 -2.10 10.62
C VAL A 75 10.76 -3.38 11.24
N CYS A 76 11.30 -4.31 10.43
CA CYS A 76 11.93 -5.52 10.95
C CYS A 76 13.19 -5.24 11.78
N SER A 77 13.90 -4.14 11.52
CA SER A 77 15.06 -3.71 12.32
C SER A 77 14.71 -2.90 13.57
N GLY A 78 13.42 -2.72 13.89
CA GLY A 78 12.97 -2.03 15.10
C GLY A 78 12.57 -0.57 14.91
N GLU A 79 12.53 -0.04 13.68
CA GLU A 79 11.94 1.28 13.43
C GLU A 79 10.41 1.19 13.36
N ASN A 80 9.71 1.79 14.34
CA ASN A 80 8.25 1.72 14.38
C ASN A 80 7.58 2.63 13.31
N LEU A 81 7.53 2.17 12.06
CA LEU A 81 6.96 2.89 10.92
C LEU A 81 5.52 2.44 10.65
N ASP A 82 4.63 3.38 10.37
CA ASP A 82 3.25 3.07 10.00
C ASP A 82 3.10 2.76 8.50
N PHE A 83 2.39 1.68 8.19
CA PHE A 83 1.95 1.37 6.83
C PHE A 83 0.75 0.41 6.86
N PRO A 84 -0.05 0.36 5.78
CA PRO A 84 -1.25 -0.47 5.75
C PRO A 84 -0.93 -1.94 6.02
N TYR A 85 -1.68 -2.56 6.93
CA TYR A 85 -1.50 -3.96 7.33
C TYR A 85 -0.09 -4.29 7.86
N ARG A 86 0.57 -3.35 8.57
CA ARG A 86 1.88 -3.57 9.21
C ARG A 86 1.86 -4.72 10.21
N ASP A 87 0.89 -4.76 11.11
CA ASP A 87 0.88 -5.76 12.18
C ASP A 87 0.61 -7.16 11.61
N LEU A 88 -0.25 -7.25 10.60
CA LEU A 88 -0.46 -8.48 9.82
C LEU A 88 0.81 -8.92 9.08
N PHE A 89 1.55 -7.97 8.49
CA PHE A 89 2.86 -8.27 7.89
C PHE A 89 3.82 -8.86 8.92
N LEU A 90 3.94 -8.24 10.10
CA LEU A 90 4.83 -8.71 11.17
C LEU A 90 4.41 -10.09 11.69
N TYR A 91 3.11 -10.31 11.89
CA TYR A 91 2.56 -11.61 12.27
C TYR A 91 3.02 -12.72 11.32
N TYR A 92 2.84 -12.55 10.01
CA TYR A 92 3.27 -13.56 9.04
C TYR A 92 4.78 -13.62 8.86
N ARG A 93 5.48 -12.48 8.95
CA ARG A 93 6.95 -12.41 8.81
C ARG A 93 7.67 -13.21 9.89
N TYR A 94 7.08 -13.28 11.09
CA TYR A 94 7.60 -13.96 12.27
C TYR A 94 6.72 -15.14 12.72
N LEU A 95 5.85 -15.66 11.85
CA LEU A 95 4.87 -16.72 12.19
C LEU A 95 5.50 -17.93 12.88
N HIS A 96 6.73 -18.29 12.49
CA HIS A 96 7.46 -19.44 13.01
C HIS A 96 8.54 -19.08 14.04
N GLU A 97 8.76 -17.79 14.28
CA GLU A 97 9.77 -17.26 15.21
C GLU A 97 9.24 -15.99 15.91
N PRO A 98 8.08 -16.06 16.59
CA PRO A 98 7.39 -14.88 17.13
C PRO A 98 8.23 -14.11 18.14
N GLU A 99 9.14 -14.79 18.85
CA GLU A 99 10.10 -14.19 19.79
C GLU A 99 11.09 -13.24 19.13
N LYS A 100 11.28 -13.33 17.81
CA LYS A 100 12.13 -12.40 17.05
C LYS A 100 11.37 -11.18 16.52
N CYS A 101 10.05 -11.13 16.68
CA CYS A 101 9.26 -9.99 16.26
C CYS A 101 9.65 -8.74 17.08
N PRO A 102 9.97 -7.59 16.44
CA PRO A 102 10.24 -6.36 17.15
C PRO A 102 9.07 -5.95 18.05
N VAL A 103 9.39 -5.54 19.27
CA VAL A 103 8.42 -4.99 20.22
C VAL A 103 8.53 -3.47 20.22
N PHE A 104 7.44 -2.80 19.84
CA PHE A 104 7.40 -1.35 19.81
C PHE A 104 6.75 -0.78 21.07
N THR A 105 7.43 0.18 21.71
CA THR A 105 6.94 0.86 22.93
C THR A 105 6.38 2.25 22.65
N THR A 106 6.56 2.76 21.43
CA THR A 106 6.09 4.07 20.98
C THR A 106 4.97 3.91 19.95
N PRO A 107 4.16 4.94 19.69
CA PRO A 107 3.24 4.94 18.56
C PRO A 107 3.99 4.88 17.21
N PRO A 108 3.40 4.24 16.18
CA PRO A 108 4.02 4.16 14.87
C PRO A 108 4.07 5.53 14.21
N VAL A 109 5.18 5.79 13.50
CA VAL A 109 5.44 7.07 12.84
C VAL A 109 5.07 6.96 11.36
N SER A 110 4.24 7.89 10.88
CA SER A 110 3.94 7.98 9.44
C SER A 110 5.22 8.31 8.66
N PRO A 111 5.64 7.44 7.71
CA PRO A 111 6.80 7.68 6.84
C PRO A 111 6.47 8.70 5.75
N TYR A 112 5.18 8.95 5.51
CA TYR A 112 4.72 9.98 4.61
C TYR A 112 4.63 11.30 5.39
N PRO A 113 5.39 12.34 5.00
CA PRO A 113 5.27 13.64 5.63
C PRO A 113 3.83 14.14 5.46
N ASN A 114 3.23 14.67 6.53
CA ASN A 114 1.93 15.32 6.50
C ASN A 114 1.94 16.45 5.46
N SER A 115 1.57 16.09 4.23
CA SER A 115 1.59 16.97 3.06
C SER A 115 0.24 17.65 2.89
N GLN A 116 -0.48 17.87 3.98
CA GLN A 116 -1.59 18.81 4.00
C GLN A 116 -0.95 20.19 4.12
N PRO A 117 -0.77 20.96 3.03
CA PRO A 117 -0.44 22.36 3.20
C PRO A 117 -1.56 22.97 4.02
N ASN A 118 -1.22 23.36 5.25
CA ASN A 118 -2.11 24.02 6.18
C ASN A 118 -2.94 25.05 5.38
N LEU A 119 -4.27 25.10 5.53
CA LEU A 119 -5.12 25.99 4.71
C LEU A 119 -4.57 27.43 4.70
N LEU A 120 -4.02 27.85 5.84
CA LEU A 120 -3.25 29.09 6.02
C LEU A 120 -2.03 29.20 5.09
N LYS A 121 -1.19 28.17 4.99
CA LYS A 121 -0.06 28.14 4.04
C LYS A 121 -0.51 28.24 2.57
N ARG A 122 -1.64 27.63 2.19
CA ARG A 122 -2.19 27.77 0.82
C ARG A 122 -2.66 29.20 0.55
N VAL A 123 -3.35 29.81 1.52
CA VAL A 123 -3.82 31.19 1.43
C VAL A 123 -2.64 32.17 1.36
N LEU A 124 -1.65 32.02 2.25
CA LEU A 124 -0.46 32.88 2.29
C LEU A 124 0.37 32.80 1.00
N ARG A 125 0.51 31.61 0.40
CA ARG A 125 1.14 31.47 -0.93
C ARG A 125 0.34 32.15 -2.04
N LYS A 126 -0.99 32.03 -2.04
CA LYS A 126 -1.85 32.76 -2.99
C LYS A 126 -1.70 34.28 -2.85
N LEU A 127 -1.47 34.76 -1.63
CA LEU A 127 -1.26 36.18 -1.32
C LEU A 127 0.20 36.64 -1.49
N LYS A 128 1.13 35.77 -1.93
CA LYS A 128 2.58 36.05 -2.03
C LYS A 128 3.24 36.52 -0.72
N LEU A 129 2.66 36.11 0.42
CA LEU A 129 3.16 36.45 1.76
C LEU A 129 4.15 35.42 2.32
N LEU A 130 4.35 34.32 1.60
CA LEU A 130 5.38 33.32 1.85
C LEU A 130 6.07 33.01 0.53
N SER A 131 7.40 33.00 0.53
CA SER A 131 8.23 32.50 -0.57
C SER A 131 8.28 30.97 -0.63
#